data_AF-A0A2U3L6M2-F1
#
_entry.id   AF-A0A2U3L6M2-F1
#
_cell.length_a   1.000
_cell.length_b   1.000
_cell.length_c   1.000
_cell.angle_alpha   90.00
_cell.angle_beta   90.00
_cell.angle_gamma   90.00
#
_symmetry.space_group_name_H-M   'P 1'
#
loop_
_entity.id
_entity.type
_entity.pdbx_description
1 polymer ?
#
loop_
_entity_poly.entity_id
_entity_poly.type
_entity_poly.pdbx_seq_one_letter_code
_entity_poly.pdbx_strand_id
1 'polypeptide(L)'
;METMEQIKAEYGNLSKDMKELLSWWLKEFVRPEKHYNHQQSSYRLKHLFEQVVHEYLSNGQLKMAMLKAGYKPLDQSELNWHFKIRKVDIRPKVKSFYDWCISNYENQDNPAGDLTRDMQGDRDYPETVAEKSVIINYLRRRRACKEALDTFNRVWNLYEDEVLNARRRSDEA
;
A
#
# COMPACT_ATOMS: atom_id res chain seq x y z
N MET A 1 9.16 -18.70 19.54
CA MET A 1 9.76 -17.81 18.53
C MET A 1 9.79 -18.58 17.22
N GLU A 2 9.33 -17.98 16.12
CA GLU A 2 9.32 -18.63 14.80
C GLU A 2 10.75 -18.86 14.30
N THR A 3 11.02 -20.03 13.72
CA THR A 3 12.33 -20.32 13.12
C THR A 3 12.48 -19.63 11.76
N MET A 4 13.73 -19.43 11.32
CA MET A 4 13.99 -18.89 9.98
C MET A 4 13.40 -19.73 8.85
N GLU A 5 13.24 -21.04 9.05
CA GLU A 5 12.60 -21.93 8.07
C GLU A 5 11.09 -21.71 8.01
N GLN A 6 10.43 -21.54 9.17
CA GLN A 6 9.00 -21.21 9.24
C GLN A 6 8.72 -19.86 8.55
N ILE A 7 9.49 -18.83 8.88
CA ILE A 7 9.34 -17.49 8.30
C ILE A 7 9.52 -17.54 6.76
N LYS A 8 10.50 -18.31 6.26
CA LYS A 8 10.68 -18.54 4.81
C LYS A 8 9.50 -19.25 4.16
N ALA A 9 8.96 -20.30 4.79
CA ALA A 9 7.82 -21.04 4.27
C ALA A 9 6.56 -20.16 4.20
N GLU A 10 6.27 -19.40 5.25
CA GLU A 10 5.13 -18.46 5.28
C GLU A 10 5.18 -17.42 4.17
N TYR A 11 6.37 -16.85 3.92
CA TYR A 11 6.59 -15.92 2.81
C TYR A 11 6.45 -16.61 1.44
N GLY A 12 6.87 -17.87 1.34
CA GLY A 12 6.71 -18.70 0.15
C GLY A 12 5.25 -18.76 -0.32
N ASN A 13 4.33 -18.88 0.63
CA ASN A 13 2.88 -19.01 0.41
C ASN A 13 2.18 -17.72 -0.05
N LEU A 14 2.86 -16.56 -0.03
CA LEU A 14 2.29 -15.33 -0.56
C LEU A 14 2.07 -15.43 -2.07
N SER A 15 0.91 -14.93 -2.53
CA SER A 15 0.63 -14.77 -3.96
C SER A 15 1.63 -13.80 -4.61
N LYS A 16 1.72 -13.86 -5.94
CA LYS A 16 2.57 -12.93 -6.71
C LYS A 16 2.16 -11.48 -6.46
N ASP A 17 0.87 -11.17 -6.54
CA ASP A 17 0.34 -9.82 -6.32
C ASP A 17 0.67 -9.30 -4.92
N MET A 18 0.59 -10.15 -3.89
CA MET A 18 0.92 -9.74 -2.53
C MET A 18 2.42 -9.47 -2.34
N LYS A 19 3.28 -10.24 -3.02
CA LYS A 19 4.73 -9.96 -3.06
C LYS A 19 5.03 -8.64 -3.78
N GLU A 20 4.30 -8.31 -4.83
CA GLU A 20 4.42 -7.04 -5.56
C GLU A 20 3.97 -5.86 -4.70
N LEU A 21 2.82 -5.97 -4.01
CA LEU A 21 2.33 -4.96 -3.06
C LEU A 21 3.31 -4.73 -1.90
N LEU A 22 3.90 -5.79 -1.35
CA LEU A 22 4.96 -5.67 -0.34
C LEU A 22 6.19 -4.94 -0.87
N SER A 23 6.65 -5.33 -2.07
CA SER A 23 7.81 -4.70 -2.69
C SER A 23 7.58 -3.21 -2.94
N TRP A 24 6.39 -2.85 -3.43
CA TRP A 24 5.97 -1.47 -3.59
C TRP A 24 5.95 -0.71 -2.26
N TRP A 25 5.29 -1.28 -1.23
CA TRP A 25 5.15 -0.61 0.07
C TRP A 25 6.52 -0.37 0.73
N LEU A 26 7.43 -1.36 0.67
CA LEU A 26 8.80 -1.20 1.15
C LEU A 26 9.54 -0.09 0.40
N LYS A 27 9.36 -0.01 -0.93
CA LYS A 27 9.98 1.03 -1.76
C LYS A 27 9.39 2.41 -1.50
N GLU A 28 8.11 2.54 -1.17
CA GLU A 28 7.48 3.85 -0.96
C GLU A 28 7.74 4.38 0.45
N PHE A 29 7.56 3.53 1.46
CA PHE A 29 7.47 3.97 2.86
C PHE A 29 8.71 3.66 3.70
N VAL A 30 9.50 2.66 3.34
CA VAL A 30 10.67 2.26 4.13
C VAL A 30 11.92 2.93 3.58
N ARG A 31 12.63 3.63 4.47
CA ARG A 31 13.89 4.32 4.16
C ARG A 31 14.96 3.88 5.15
N PRO A 32 16.17 3.51 4.69
CA PRO A 32 17.25 3.14 5.60
C PRO A 32 17.68 4.32 6.47
N GLU A 33 18.22 4.02 7.65
CA GLU A 33 18.74 5.02 8.60
C GLU A 33 19.98 4.47 9.32
N LYS A 34 20.77 5.34 9.97
CA LYS A 34 21.97 4.92 10.73
C LYS A 34 21.63 4.13 12.00
N HIS A 35 20.56 4.51 12.67
CA HIS A 35 20.15 3.99 13.97
C HIS A 35 18.94 3.06 13.87
N TYR A 36 18.81 2.16 14.85
CA TYR A 36 17.66 1.27 14.94
C TYR A 36 16.40 2.04 15.34
N ASN A 37 15.30 1.79 14.63
CA ASN A 37 13.99 2.30 14.99
C ASN A 37 13.35 1.39 16.04
N HIS A 38 13.47 1.79 17.31
CA HIS A 38 12.85 1.09 18.44
C HIS A 38 11.34 1.39 18.59
N GLN A 39 10.81 2.40 17.90
CA GLN A 39 9.39 2.80 18.00
C GLN A 39 8.47 1.92 17.13
N GLN A 40 8.99 1.37 16.04
CA GLN A 40 8.22 0.59 15.07
C GLN A 40 8.92 -0.74 14.77
N SER A 41 8.53 -1.77 15.51
CA SER A 41 8.97 -3.15 15.24
C SER A 41 8.28 -3.73 14.01
N SER A 42 8.72 -4.92 13.57
CA SER A 42 8.09 -5.68 12.47
C SER A 42 6.58 -5.83 12.65
N TYR A 43 6.09 -6.00 13.88
CA TYR A 43 4.67 -6.07 14.17
C TYR A 43 3.95 -4.75 13.87
N ARG A 44 4.53 -3.61 14.26
CA ARG A 44 3.96 -2.30 13.95
C ARG A 44 4.00 -2.02 12.45
N LEU A 45 5.10 -2.37 11.79
CA LEU A 45 5.26 -2.21 10.34
C LEU A 45 4.26 -3.05 9.55
N LYS A 46 3.95 -4.28 10.01
CA LYS A 46 2.88 -5.12 9.45
C LYS A 46 1.56 -4.37 9.47
N HIS A 47 1.17 -3.82 10.62
CA HIS A 47 -0.09 -3.07 10.73
C HIS A 47 -0.14 -1.84 9.82
N LEU A 48 0.97 -1.11 9.68
CA LEU A 48 1.05 0.01 8.75
C LEU A 48 0.92 -0.42 7.29
N PHE A 49 1.46 -1.60 6.93
CA PHE A 49 1.23 -2.20 5.63
C PHE A 49 -0.25 -2.56 5.43
N GLU A 50 -0.87 -3.25 6.39
CA GLU A 50 -2.28 -3.67 6.30
C GLU A 50 -3.23 -2.48 6.19
N GLN A 51 -2.92 -1.36 6.87
CA GLN A 51 -3.66 -0.10 6.77
C GLN A 51 -3.60 0.54 5.38
N VAL A 52 -2.50 0.37 4.65
CA VAL A 52 -2.33 0.94 3.30
C VAL A 52 -2.84 0.00 2.22
N VAL A 53 -2.68 -1.31 2.40
CA VAL A 53 -2.96 -2.27 1.33
C VAL A 53 -4.33 -2.94 1.50
N HIS A 54 -4.94 -2.83 2.69
CA HIS A 54 -6.21 -3.48 3.04
C HIS A 54 -6.16 -5.01 2.86
N GLU A 55 -4.99 -5.60 3.03
CA GLU A 55 -4.73 -7.04 2.95
C GLU A 55 -4.01 -7.50 4.21
N TYR A 56 -4.36 -8.68 4.72
CA TYR A 56 -3.68 -9.27 5.86
C TYR A 56 -2.26 -9.76 5.48
N LEU A 57 -1.31 -9.55 6.39
CA LEU A 57 0.09 -9.97 6.25
C LEU A 57 0.59 -10.53 7.57
N SER A 58 1.16 -11.73 7.64
CA SER A 58 1.75 -12.22 8.89
C SER A 58 3.01 -11.42 9.29
N ASN A 59 3.34 -11.43 10.59
CA ASN A 59 4.58 -10.81 11.07
C ASN A 59 5.81 -11.50 10.44
N GLY A 60 5.79 -12.83 10.29
CA GLY A 60 6.81 -13.60 9.59
C GLY A 60 6.97 -13.19 8.13
N GLN A 61 5.85 -13.04 7.40
CA GLN A 61 5.87 -12.60 6.00
C GLN A 61 6.52 -11.22 5.83
N LEU A 62 6.20 -10.25 6.70
CA LEU A 62 6.89 -8.95 6.68
C LEU A 62 8.39 -9.09 6.98
N LYS A 63 8.76 -9.87 8.01
CA LYS A 63 10.16 -10.10 8.37
C LYS A 63 10.97 -10.64 7.19
N MET A 64 10.43 -11.63 6.47
CA MET A 64 11.08 -12.14 5.26
C MET A 64 11.15 -11.10 4.14
N ALA A 65 10.11 -10.29 3.95
CA ALA A 65 10.11 -9.22 2.96
C ALA A 65 11.22 -8.21 3.24
N MET A 66 11.38 -7.80 4.51
CA MET A 66 12.46 -6.92 4.97
C MET A 66 13.84 -7.50 4.69
N LEU A 67 14.06 -8.80 5.01
CA LEU A 67 15.32 -9.49 4.71
C LEU A 67 15.61 -9.55 3.21
N LYS A 68 14.60 -9.86 2.38
CA LYS A 68 14.73 -9.89 0.92
C LYS A 68 15.03 -8.51 0.32
N ALA A 69 14.52 -7.45 0.94
CA ALA A 69 14.85 -6.07 0.59
C ALA A 69 16.20 -5.59 1.16
N GLY A 70 16.95 -6.45 1.86
CA GLY A 70 18.29 -6.18 2.37
C GLY A 70 18.35 -5.58 3.78
N TYR A 71 17.21 -5.41 4.46
CA TYR A 71 17.18 -4.91 5.83
C TYR A 71 17.51 -6.01 6.83
N LYS A 72 18.52 -5.75 7.66
CA LYS A 72 18.95 -6.67 8.72
C LYS A 72 18.29 -6.28 10.06
N PRO A 73 17.65 -7.22 10.77
CA PRO A 73 17.10 -6.95 12.09
C PRO A 73 18.21 -6.81 13.14
N LEU A 74 17.88 -6.18 14.27
CA LEU A 74 18.77 -6.07 15.43
C LEU A 74 19.05 -7.45 16.02
N ASP A 75 18.00 -8.23 16.25
CA ASP A 75 18.07 -9.61 16.75
C ASP A 75 16.99 -10.46 16.05
N GLN A 76 17.43 -11.56 15.43
CA GLN A 76 16.52 -12.52 14.77
C GLN A 76 15.82 -13.44 15.77
N SER A 77 16.34 -13.51 17.00
CA SER A 77 15.77 -14.30 18.10
C SER A 77 14.51 -13.67 18.71
N GLU A 78 14.22 -12.41 18.39
CA GLU A 78 13.05 -11.73 18.93
C GLU A 78 11.76 -12.04 18.16
N LEU A 79 10.63 -11.99 18.87
CA LEU A 79 9.31 -12.06 18.23
C LEU A 79 9.05 -10.86 17.31
N ASN A 80 9.53 -9.68 17.68
CA ASN A 80 9.28 -8.43 16.97
C ASN A 80 10.60 -7.78 16.60
N TRP A 81 10.92 -7.72 15.30
CA TRP A 81 12.25 -7.27 14.86
C TRP A 81 12.32 -5.76 14.70
N HIS A 82 13.44 -5.19 15.11
CA HIS A 82 13.76 -3.78 14.90
C HIS A 82 14.80 -3.62 13.79
N PHE A 83 14.64 -2.60 12.94
CA PHE A 83 15.49 -2.38 11.78
C PHE A 83 16.10 -0.97 11.80
N LYS A 84 17.22 -0.82 11.08
CA LYS A 84 17.87 0.47 10.80
C LYS A 84 17.12 1.24 9.71
N ILE A 85 15.95 1.76 10.08
CA ILE A 85 15.05 2.48 9.17
C ILE A 85 14.55 3.77 9.80
N ARG A 86 14.12 4.72 8.99
CA ARG A 86 13.40 5.90 9.48
C ARG A 86 12.04 5.50 10.04
N LYS A 87 11.43 6.42 10.80
CA LYS A 87 10.03 6.28 11.21
C LYS A 87 9.16 6.23 9.95
N VAL A 88 8.43 5.12 9.77
CA VAL A 88 7.47 4.97 8.70
C VAL A 88 6.26 5.86 8.99
N ASP A 89 5.95 6.72 8.04
CA ASP A 89 4.81 7.61 8.04
C ASP A 89 3.96 7.33 6.80
N ILE A 90 2.74 6.87 7.02
CA ILE A 90 1.80 6.49 5.96
C ILE A 90 0.87 7.63 5.54
N ARG A 91 1.04 8.83 6.12
CA ARG A 91 0.23 9.98 5.73
C ARG A 91 0.44 10.28 4.24
N PRO A 92 -0.64 10.52 3.46
CA PRO A 92 -0.52 10.84 2.05
C PRO A 92 0.33 12.09 1.83
N LYS A 93 1.29 12.02 0.91
CA LYS A 93 2.10 13.18 0.48
C LYS A 93 1.40 14.01 -0.60
N VAL A 94 0.47 13.37 -1.30
CA VAL A 94 -0.38 13.95 -2.33
C VAL A 94 -1.82 13.58 -2.01
N LYS A 95 -2.75 14.27 -2.65
CA LYS A 95 -4.17 13.92 -2.60
C LYS A 95 -4.36 12.47 -3.03
N SER A 96 -5.12 11.68 -2.29
CA SER A 96 -5.39 10.29 -2.69
C SER A 96 -6.27 10.26 -3.95
N PHE A 97 -6.36 9.09 -4.58
CA PHE A 97 -7.29 8.90 -5.70
C PHE A 97 -8.73 9.20 -5.29
N TYR A 98 -9.11 8.79 -4.07
CA TYR A 98 -10.43 9.04 -3.49
C TYR A 98 -10.72 10.54 -3.35
N ASP A 99 -9.83 11.26 -2.65
CA ASP A 99 -9.99 12.70 -2.45
C ASP A 99 -9.99 13.45 -3.78
N TRP A 100 -9.13 13.03 -4.73
CA TRP A 100 -9.10 13.63 -6.06
C TRP A 100 -10.39 13.37 -6.83
N CYS A 101 -10.96 12.16 -6.77
CA CYS A 101 -12.25 11.86 -7.39
C CYS A 101 -13.39 12.70 -6.81
N ILE A 102 -13.47 12.84 -5.48
CA ILE A 102 -14.51 13.66 -4.84
C ILE A 102 -14.52 15.08 -5.40
N SER A 103 -13.37 15.76 -5.40
CA SER A 103 -13.35 17.16 -5.85
C SER A 103 -13.58 17.34 -7.35
N ASN A 104 -13.37 16.31 -8.17
CA ASN A 104 -13.54 16.41 -9.61
C ASN A 104 -14.91 15.92 -10.09
N TYR A 105 -15.47 14.88 -9.47
CA TYR A 105 -16.59 14.11 -10.04
C TYR A 105 -17.82 13.94 -9.15
N GLU A 106 -17.77 14.24 -7.85
CA GLU A 106 -18.86 13.95 -6.88
C GLU A 106 -20.25 14.39 -7.37
N ASN A 107 -20.33 15.59 -7.97
CA ASN A 107 -21.59 16.19 -8.43
C ASN A 107 -21.87 15.96 -9.93
N GLN A 108 -21.11 15.11 -10.60
CA GLN A 108 -21.31 14.85 -12.03
C GLN A 108 -22.29 13.69 -12.25
N ASP A 109 -23.20 13.86 -13.21
CA ASP A 109 -24.12 12.81 -13.68
C ASP A 109 -23.48 12.06 -14.87
N ASN A 110 -22.46 11.26 -14.57
CA ASN A 110 -21.76 10.41 -15.53
C ASN A 110 -21.07 9.24 -14.80
N PRO A 111 -20.50 8.26 -15.52
CA PRO A 111 -19.91 7.08 -14.88
C PRO A 111 -18.79 7.38 -13.86
N ALA A 112 -18.02 8.47 -14.03
CA ALA A 112 -16.98 8.83 -13.08
C ALA A 112 -17.58 9.41 -11.79
N GLY A 113 -18.69 10.16 -11.90
CA GLY A 113 -19.46 10.61 -10.75
C GLY A 113 -20.13 9.45 -10.01
N ASP A 114 -20.68 8.47 -10.74
CA ASP A 114 -21.25 7.25 -10.15
C ASP A 114 -20.18 6.45 -9.39
N LEU A 115 -19.03 6.20 -10.03
CA LEU A 115 -17.89 5.56 -9.36
C LEU A 115 -17.49 6.31 -8.09
N THR A 116 -17.50 7.64 -8.11
CA THR A 116 -17.14 8.47 -6.94
C THR A 116 -18.12 8.28 -5.78
N ARG A 117 -19.42 8.31 -6.06
CA ARG A 117 -20.45 8.12 -5.05
C ARG A 117 -20.46 6.69 -4.49
N ASP A 118 -20.18 5.69 -5.33
CA ASP A 118 -20.03 4.30 -4.90
C ASP A 118 -18.87 4.13 -3.90
N MET A 119 -17.74 4.80 -4.16
CA MET A 119 -16.60 4.82 -3.23
C MET A 119 -16.98 5.49 -1.89
N GLN A 120 -17.72 6.60 -1.92
CA GLN A 120 -18.14 7.31 -0.70
C GLN A 120 -19.09 6.48 0.18
N GLY A 121 -19.94 5.66 -0.45
CA GLY A 121 -20.87 4.77 0.25
C GLY A 121 -20.20 3.54 0.88
N ASP A 122 -18.98 3.20 0.44
CA ASP A 122 -18.27 1.98 0.83
C ASP A 122 -17.26 2.25 1.95
N ARG A 123 -17.64 1.90 3.18
CA ARG A 123 -16.81 2.11 4.39
C ARG A 123 -15.49 1.35 4.40
N ASP A 124 -15.38 0.30 3.58
CA ASP A 124 -14.17 -0.51 3.50
C ASP A 124 -13.27 -0.05 2.33
N TYR A 125 -13.66 0.98 1.59
CA TYR A 125 -12.90 1.50 0.46
C TYR A 125 -11.52 2.01 0.90
N PRO A 126 -10.45 1.73 0.14
CA PRO A 126 -9.09 2.17 0.46
C PRO A 126 -8.86 3.68 0.20
N GLU A 127 -9.47 4.54 1.03
CA GLU A 127 -9.53 6.00 0.82
C GLU A 127 -8.18 6.73 0.88
N THR A 128 -7.21 6.20 1.62
CA THR A 128 -5.91 6.87 1.86
C THR A 128 -4.82 6.46 0.88
N VAL A 129 -5.14 5.56 -0.06
CA VAL A 129 -4.16 4.83 -0.86
C VAL A 129 -3.96 5.48 -2.23
N ALA A 130 -2.71 5.62 -2.64
CA ALA A 130 -2.31 6.13 -3.95
C ALA A 130 -1.61 5.06 -4.80
N GLU A 131 -2.19 3.86 -4.88
CA GLU A 131 -1.64 2.74 -5.67
C GLU A 131 -2.73 2.01 -6.46
N LYS A 132 -2.57 1.98 -7.79
CA LYS A 132 -3.57 1.45 -8.72
C LYS A 132 -3.92 0.01 -8.40
N SER A 133 -2.89 -0.78 -8.11
CA SER A 133 -2.99 -2.22 -7.88
C SER A 133 -3.82 -2.55 -6.63
N VAL A 134 -3.75 -1.70 -5.60
CA VAL A 134 -4.57 -1.87 -4.39
C VAL A 134 -6.04 -1.65 -4.72
N ILE A 135 -6.36 -0.53 -5.39
CA ILE A 135 -7.74 -0.17 -5.71
C ILE A 135 -8.35 -1.14 -6.72
N ILE A 136 -7.62 -1.54 -7.77
CA ILE A 136 -8.14 -2.46 -8.78
C ILE A 136 -8.41 -3.85 -8.19
N ASN A 137 -7.57 -4.32 -7.26
CA ASN A 137 -7.78 -5.59 -6.58
C ASN A 137 -8.99 -5.51 -5.64
N TYR A 138 -9.15 -4.38 -4.94
CA TYR A 138 -10.34 -4.12 -4.14
C TYR A 138 -11.62 -4.20 -4.98
N LEU A 139 -11.69 -3.46 -6.09
CA LEU A 139 -12.85 -3.45 -6.99
C LEU A 139 -13.17 -4.85 -7.55
N ARG A 140 -12.14 -5.61 -7.95
CA ARG A 140 -12.31 -7.00 -8.42
C ARG A 140 -12.89 -7.91 -7.35
N ARG A 141 -12.45 -7.78 -6.09
CA ARG A 141 -12.98 -8.56 -4.95
C ARG A 141 -14.43 -8.20 -4.62
N ARG A 142 -14.78 -6.93 -4.77
CA ARG A 142 -16.17 -6.44 -4.69
C ARG A 142 -17.02 -6.82 -5.91
N ARG A 143 -16.45 -7.57 -6.87
CA ARG A 143 -17.11 -8.00 -8.10
C ARG A 143 -17.63 -6.83 -8.93
N ALA A 144 -16.87 -5.73 -8.97
CA ALA A 144 -17.17 -4.59 -9.83
C ALA A 144 -17.36 -5.06 -11.28
N CYS A 145 -18.39 -4.53 -11.95
CA CYS A 145 -18.65 -4.85 -13.35
C CYS A 145 -17.52 -4.34 -14.25
N LYS A 146 -17.49 -4.84 -15.49
CA LYS A 146 -16.48 -4.45 -16.47
C LYS A 146 -16.51 -2.93 -16.71
N GLU A 147 -17.70 -2.36 -16.80
CA GLU A 147 -17.93 -0.93 -17.03
C GLU A 147 -17.36 -0.07 -15.90
N ALA A 148 -17.50 -0.51 -14.65
CA ALA A 148 -16.91 0.16 -13.48
C ALA A 148 -15.38 0.07 -13.49
N LEU A 149 -14.81 -1.09 -13.87
CA LEU A 149 -13.36 -1.25 -13.99
C LEU A 149 -12.78 -0.42 -15.15
N ASP A 150 -13.47 -0.35 -16.28
CA ASP A 150 -13.08 0.47 -17.43
C ASP A 150 -13.14 1.96 -17.06
N THR A 151 -14.19 2.37 -16.33
CA THR A 151 -14.31 3.73 -15.78
C THR A 151 -13.17 4.03 -14.81
N PHE A 152 -12.90 3.15 -13.86
CA PHE A 152 -11.78 3.29 -12.92
C PHE A 152 -10.45 3.46 -13.66
N ASN A 153 -10.15 2.61 -14.66
CA ASN A 153 -8.90 2.70 -15.40
C ASN A 153 -8.75 4.04 -16.14
N ARG A 154 -9.83 4.54 -16.73
CA ARG A 154 -9.84 5.84 -17.41
C ARG A 154 -9.59 6.98 -16.41
N VAL A 155 -10.31 6.99 -15.30
CA VAL A 155 -10.20 8.03 -14.26
C VAL A 155 -8.83 7.98 -13.57
N TRP A 156 -8.29 6.79 -13.33
CA TRP A 156 -6.94 6.60 -12.79
C TRP A 156 -5.87 7.23 -13.68
N ASN A 157 -5.97 7.07 -15.01
CA ASN A 157 -4.97 7.63 -15.90
C ASN A 157 -4.94 9.17 -15.85
N LEU A 158 -6.09 9.82 -15.64
CA LEU A 158 -6.17 11.27 -15.43
C LEU A 158 -5.52 11.67 -14.10
N TYR A 159 -5.87 10.96 -13.02
CA TYR A 159 -5.26 11.15 -11.70
C TYR A 159 -3.73 10.97 -11.74
N GLU A 160 -3.25 9.93 -12.42
CA GLU A 160 -1.82 9.64 -12.53
C GLU A 160 -1.07 10.78 -13.21
N ASP A 161 -1.62 11.35 -14.28
CA ASP A 161 -0.97 12.46 -14.98
C ASP A 161 -0.98 13.77 -14.17
N GLU A 162 -2.14 14.11 -13.60
CA GLU A 162 -2.35 15.37 -12.88
C GLU A 162 -1.68 15.39 -11.50
N VAL A 163 -1.66 14.26 -10.79
CA VAL A 163 -1.23 14.21 -9.39
C VAL A 163 0.12 13.51 -9.26
N LEU A 164 0.22 12.26 -9.73
CA LEU A 164 1.41 11.43 -9.45
C LEU A 164 2.61 11.87 -10.31
N ASN A 165 2.41 12.05 -11.62
CA ASN A 165 3.46 12.46 -12.54
C ASN A 165 3.86 13.92 -12.33
N ALA A 166 2.90 14.80 -12.02
CA ALA A 166 3.20 16.19 -11.65
C ALA A 166 4.11 16.25 -10.41
N ARG A 167 3.83 15.43 -9.39
CA ARG A 167 4.68 15.34 -8.20
C ARG A 167 6.08 14.81 -8.52
N ARG A 168 6.20 13.74 -9.31
CA ARG A 168 7.50 13.18 -9.71
C ARG A 168 8.36 14.22 -10.43
N ARG A 169 7.77 14.96 -11.38
CA ARG A 169 8.46 16.06 -12.07
C ARG A 169 8.96 17.14 -11.11
N SER A 170 8.22 17.44 -10.04
CA SER A 170 8.63 18.41 -9.02
C SER A 170 9.74 17.92 -8.07
N ASP A 171 9.88 16.60 -7.89
CA ASP A 171 10.91 16.01 -7.03
C ASP A 171 12.25 15.77 -7.77
N GLU A 172 12.21 15.78 -9.10
CA GLU A 172 13.38 15.60 -9.98
C GLU A 172 13.98 16.93 -10.48
N ALA A 173 13.30 18.06 -10.26
CA ALA A 173 13.72 19.41 -10.65
C ALA A 173 14.46 20.13 -9.53
#